data_AF-A0A3Q4AZF9-F1
#
_entry.id   AF-A0A3Q4AZF9-F1
#
_cell.length_a   1.000
_cell.length_b   1.000
_cell.length_c   1.000
_cell.angle_alpha   90.00
_cell.angle_beta   90.00
_cell.angle_gamma   90.00
#
_symmetry.space_group_name_H-M   'P 1'
#
loop_
_entity.id
_entity.type
_entity.pdbx_description
1 polymer ?
#
loop_
_entity_poly.entity_id
_entity_poly.type
_entity_poly.pdbx_seq_one_letter_code
_entity_poly.pdbx_strand_id
1 'polypeptide(L)'
;EGVFTKERNLRSSTSQLGSRVTEAETTIYDLEDASNSRGTSIDSAISNLKKFQDKVRYLDAGSDFVLNILVEKLGLDVEAGCELERTHRIGPKLDDGRSRHILAHFLRFNAREAIVRAARKKRRVEWQGIRISFFQDLFRDVLQQRRKFDTVKKQFQKRGMSYSIKTLHALTQSRPLLPKLVMSSLIIIQYSLSHRRHGEPHIRPWA
;
A
#
# COMPACT_ATOMS: atom_id res chain seq x y z
N GLU A 1 14.66 -78.01 -38.87
CA GLU A 1 14.80 -76.65 -39.45
C GLU A 1 13.90 -75.59 -38.81
N GLY A 2 12.62 -75.88 -38.47
CA GLY A 2 11.69 -74.87 -37.92
C GLY A 2 11.97 -74.34 -36.50
N VAL A 3 12.82 -74.99 -35.71
CA VAL A 3 13.21 -74.50 -34.36
C VAL A 3 14.28 -73.42 -34.45
N PHE A 4 15.24 -73.58 -35.37
CA PHE A 4 16.36 -72.65 -35.57
C PHE A 4 15.90 -71.31 -36.15
N THR A 5 14.90 -71.32 -37.04
CA THR A 5 14.31 -70.10 -37.60
C THR A 5 13.50 -69.33 -36.55
N LYS A 6 12.77 -70.04 -35.67
CA LYS A 6 12.09 -69.44 -34.52
C LYS A 6 13.07 -68.81 -33.54
N GLU A 7 14.15 -69.50 -33.20
CA GLU A 7 15.19 -68.98 -32.30
C GLU A 7 15.85 -67.72 -32.85
N ARG A 8 16.11 -67.67 -34.16
CA ARG A 8 16.67 -66.50 -34.84
C ARG A 8 15.70 -65.31 -34.82
N ASN A 9 14.41 -65.54 -35.07
CA ASN A 9 13.37 -64.51 -35.02
C ASN A 9 13.11 -64.01 -33.59
N LEU A 10 13.24 -64.90 -32.60
CA LEU A 10 13.18 -64.52 -31.19
C LEU A 10 14.38 -63.64 -30.84
N ARG A 11 15.59 -64.00 -31.27
CA ARG A 11 16.81 -63.18 -31.08
C ARG A 11 16.69 -61.79 -31.70
N SER A 12 16.20 -61.68 -32.94
CA SER A 12 16.02 -60.38 -33.58
C SER A 12 14.96 -59.54 -32.85
N SER A 13 13.85 -60.15 -32.44
CA SER A 13 12.80 -59.49 -31.65
C SER A 13 13.32 -59.03 -30.30
N THR A 14 14.12 -59.84 -29.59
CA THR A 14 14.73 -59.45 -28.31
C THR A 14 15.73 -58.32 -28.47
N SER A 15 16.49 -58.28 -29.57
CA SER A 15 17.42 -57.19 -29.86
C SER A 15 16.68 -55.88 -30.15
N GLN A 16 15.59 -55.96 -30.91
CA GLN A 16 14.76 -54.80 -31.24
C GLN A 16 13.97 -54.29 -30.04
N LEU A 17 13.54 -55.18 -29.15
CA LEU A 17 12.97 -54.80 -27.86
C LEU A 17 14.02 -54.12 -26.98
N GLY A 18 15.26 -54.62 -26.95
CA GLY A 18 16.36 -53.98 -26.23
C GLY A 18 16.61 -52.54 -26.67
N SER A 19 16.67 -52.28 -27.98
CA SER A 19 16.88 -50.91 -28.49
C SER A 19 15.70 -49.98 -28.17
N ARG A 20 14.47 -50.48 -28.22
CA ARG A 20 13.28 -49.70 -27.85
C ARG A 20 13.23 -49.40 -26.35
N VAL A 21 13.69 -50.33 -25.51
CA VAL A 21 13.77 -50.12 -24.06
C VAL A 21 14.80 -49.03 -23.76
N THR A 22 15.99 -49.07 -24.36
CA THR A 22 17.00 -48.02 -24.16
C THR A 22 16.53 -46.65 -24.64
N GLU A 23 15.84 -46.59 -25.78
CA GLU A 23 15.26 -45.34 -26.29
C GLU A 23 14.15 -44.81 -25.35
N ALA A 24 13.26 -45.70 -24.89
CA ALA A 24 12.23 -45.34 -23.91
C ALA A 24 12.85 -44.83 -22.59
N GLU A 25 13.92 -45.46 -22.09
CA GLU A 25 14.63 -45.02 -20.89
C GLU A 25 15.22 -43.62 -21.07
N THR A 26 15.86 -43.32 -22.22
CA THR A 26 16.38 -41.98 -22.50
C THR A 26 15.29 -40.92 -22.59
N THR A 27 14.16 -41.24 -23.24
CA THR A 27 13.05 -40.28 -23.35
C THR A 27 12.38 -40.02 -22.01
N ILE A 28 12.27 -41.03 -21.15
CA ILE A 28 11.76 -40.85 -19.77
C ILE A 28 12.69 -39.93 -18.98
N TYR A 29 14.01 -40.15 -19.07
CA TYR A 29 14.99 -39.30 -18.39
C TYR A 29 14.87 -37.83 -18.80
N ASP A 30 14.84 -37.55 -20.11
CA ASP A 30 14.71 -36.18 -20.62
C ASP A 30 13.37 -35.54 -20.22
N LEU A 31 12.29 -36.33 -20.21
CA LEU A 31 10.96 -35.88 -19.77
C LEU A 31 10.93 -35.57 -18.27
N GLU A 32 11.61 -36.35 -17.45
CA GLU A 32 11.73 -36.11 -16.00
C GLU A 32 12.53 -34.84 -15.71
N ASP A 33 13.65 -34.62 -16.39
CA ASP A 33 14.44 -33.40 -16.23
C ASP A 33 13.65 -32.15 -16.69
N ALA A 34 12.96 -32.24 -17.83
CA ALA A 34 12.07 -31.19 -18.31
C ALA A 34 10.87 -30.96 -17.37
N SER A 35 10.36 -32.00 -16.70
CA SER A 35 9.29 -31.89 -15.70
C SER A 35 9.80 -31.22 -14.42
N ASN A 36 10.96 -31.62 -13.92
CA ASN A 36 11.59 -31.07 -12.73
C ASN A 36 11.94 -29.60 -12.91
N SER A 37 12.56 -29.24 -14.03
CA SER A 37 12.86 -27.83 -14.36
C SER A 37 11.59 -26.98 -14.43
N ARG A 38 10.51 -27.47 -15.07
CA ARG A 38 9.19 -26.80 -15.04
C ARG A 38 8.64 -26.69 -13.62
N GLY A 39 8.76 -27.72 -12.79
CA GLY A 39 8.36 -27.73 -11.39
C GLY A 39 9.04 -26.59 -10.60
N THR A 40 10.36 -26.47 -10.70
CA THR A 40 11.10 -25.38 -10.02
C THR A 40 10.67 -23.99 -10.50
N SER A 41 10.39 -23.82 -11.79
CA SER A 41 9.89 -22.57 -12.34
C SER A 41 8.51 -22.22 -11.78
N ILE A 42 7.59 -23.20 -11.74
CA ILE A 42 6.26 -23.07 -11.15
C ILE A 42 6.36 -22.71 -9.67
N ASP A 43 7.21 -23.37 -8.89
CA ASP A 43 7.41 -23.08 -7.48
C ASP A 43 7.91 -21.65 -7.26
N SER A 44 8.86 -21.20 -8.09
CA SER A 44 9.35 -19.83 -8.05
C SER A 44 8.24 -18.82 -8.36
N ALA A 45 7.39 -19.10 -9.35
CA ALA A 45 6.24 -18.27 -9.71
C ALA A 45 5.19 -18.22 -8.59
N ILE A 46 4.86 -19.36 -7.97
CA ILE A 46 3.96 -19.45 -6.81
C ILE A 46 4.51 -18.62 -5.65
N SER A 47 5.81 -18.71 -5.38
CA SER A 47 6.44 -17.92 -4.30
C SER A 47 6.31 -16.41 -4.53
N ASN A 48 6.44 -15.97 -5.79
CA ASN A 48 6.29 -14.58 -6.16
C ASN A 48 4.83 -14.12 -6.06
N LEU A 49 3.89 -14.95 -6.54
CA LEU A 49 2.45 -14.66 -6.42
C LEU A 49 2.00 -14.51 -4.96
N LYS A 50 2.48 -15.37 -4.05
CA LYS A 50 2.22 -15.22 -2.61
C LYS A 50 2.71 -13.88 -2.07
N LYS A 51 3.94 -13.49 -2.40
CA LYS A 51 4.49 -12.17 -2.00
C LYS A 51 3.66 -11.00 -2.55
N PHE A 52 3.14 -11.12 -3.77
CA PHE A 52 2.25 -10.11 -4.35
C PHE A 52 0.89 -10.06 -3.66
N GLN A 53 0.28 -11.21 -3.36
CA GLN A 53 -0.98 -11.27 -2.61
C GLN A 53 -0.85 -10.62 -1.23
N ASP A 54 0.22 -10.90 -0.49
CA ASP A 54 0.48 -10.26 0.81
C ASP A 54 0.58 -8.73 0.69
N LYS A 55 1.25 -8.26 -0.38
CA LYS A 55 1.38 -6.83 -0.66
C LYS A 55 0.05 -6.17 -1.01
N VAL A 56 -0.80 -6.83 -1.81
CA VAL A 56 -2.15 -6.34 -2.15
C VAL A 56 -3.01 -6.25 -0.90
N ARG A 57 -3.05 -7.33 -0.10
CA ARG A 57 -3.80 -7.36 1.17
C ARG A 57 -3.37 -6.24 2.13
N TYR A 58 -2.07 -5.94 2.20
CA TYR A 58 -1.56 -4.83 3.00
C TYR A 58 -2.08 -3.46 2.49
N LEU A 59 -2.16 -3.25 1.18
CA LEU A 59 -2.67 -2.01 0.60
C LEU A 59 -4.18 -1.83 0.85
N ASP A 60 -4.93 -2.92 0.76
CA ASP A 60 -6.39 -2.91 1.01
C ASP A 60 -6.68 -2.63 2.48
N ALA A 61 -5.97 -3.29 3.41
CA ALA A 61 -6.12 -3.06 4.85
C ALA A 61 -5.84 -1.60 5.25
N GLY A 62 -4.85 -0.95 4.61
CA GLY A 62 -4.58 0.48 4.84
C GLY A 62 -5.71 1.39 4.37
N SER A 63 -6.39 1.01 3.28
CA SER A 63 -7.48 1.78 2.69
C SER A 63 -8.75 1.64 3.51
N ASP A 64 -9.10 0.41 3.89
CA ASP A 64 -10.21 0.11 4.80
C ASP A 64 -10.06 0.86 6.13
N PHE A 65 -8.84 0.90 6.67
CA PHE A 65 -8.54 1.62 7.90
C PHE A 65 -8.82 3.13 7.78
N VAL A 66 -8.40 3.76 6.66
CA VAL A 66 -8.67 5.18 6.44
C VAL A 66 -10.17 5.41 6.30
N LEU A 67 -10.86 4.62 5.49
CA LEU A 67 -12.31 4.74 5.28
C LEU A 67 -13.09 4.59 6.59
N ASN A 68 -12.76 3.59 7.41
CA ASN A 68 -13.37 3.39 8.73
C ASN A 68 -13.21 4.63 9.64
N ILE A 69 -12.04 5.26 9.66
CA ILE A 69 -11.86 6.50 10.42
C ILE A 69 -12.70 7.64 9.86
N LEU A 70 -12.80 7.78 8.54
CA LEU A 70 -13.60 8.85 7.92
C LEU A 70 -15.08 8.70 8.28
N VAL A 71 -15.62 7.48 8.21
CA VAL A 71 -17.02 7.19 8.56
C VAL A 71 -17.23 7.36 10.06
N GLU A 72 -16.52 6.58 10.88
CA GLU A 72 -16.79 6.49 12.32
C GLU A 72 -16.42 7.78 13.06
N LYS A 73 -15.29 8.39 12.70
CA LYS A 73 -14.76 9.54 13.44
C LYS A 73 -15.04 10.88 12.79
N LEU A 74 -15.25 10.98 11.48
CA LEU A 74 -15.59 12.25 10.84
C LEU A 74 -17.06 12.33 10.41
N GLY A 75 -17.82 11.23 10.44
CA GLY A 75 -19.22 11.20 10.01
C GLY A 75 -19.37 11.53 8.53
N LEU A 76 -18.36 11.18 7.72
CA LEU A 76 -18.38 11.42 6.29
C LEU A 76 -18.94 10.17 5.62
N ASP A 77 -19.96 10.37 4.78
CA ASP A 77 -20.49 9.32 3.93
C ASP A 77 -19.47 9.02 2.81
N VAL A 78 -19.07 7.75 2.75
CA VAL A 78 -18.11 7.27 1.76
C VAL A 78 -18.78 7.07 0.40
N GLU A 79 -20.06 6.69 0.38
CA GLU A 79 -20.84 6.46 -0.84
C GLU A 79 -21.14 7.77 -1.58
N ALA A 80 -21.22 8.90 -0.86
CA ALA A 80 -21.40 10.24 -1.42
C ALA A 80 -20.16 10.82 -2.15
N GLY A 81 -19.08 10.05 -2.33
CA GLY A 81 -17.95 10.42 -3.19
C GLY A 81 -16.60 10.58 -2.50
N CYS A 82 -16.36 9.94 -1.35
CA CYS A 82 -15.00 9.77 -0.80
C CYS A 82 -14.29 8.58 -1.47
N GLU A 83 -14.04 8.69 -2.77
CA GLU A 83 -13.26 7.71 -3.53
C GLU A 83 -11.78 7.82 -3.13
N LEU A 84 -11.29 6.80 -2.43
CA LEU A 84 -9.90 6.65 -2.02
C LEU A 84 -9.17 5.83 -3.09
N GLU A 85 -8.18 6.43 -3.75
CA GLU A 85 -7.41 5.78 -4.81
C GLU A 85 -6.31 4.90 -4.23
N ARG A 86 -5.58 5.42 -3.24
CA ARG A 86 -4.46 4.70 -2.66
C ARG A 86 -4.16 5.15 -1.25
N THR A 87 -3.73 4.21 -0.42
CA THR A 87 -3.10 4.50 0.87
C THR A 87 -1.72 3.88 0.97
N HIS A 88 -0.80 4.59 1.62
CA HIS A 88 0.49 4.03 1.98
C HIS A 88 1.08 4.72 3.21
N ARG A 89 2.04 4.06 3.88
CA ARG A 89 2.77 4.64 5.00
C ARG A 89 4.05 5.31 4.51
N ILE A 90 4.28 6.57 4.89
CA ILE A 90 5.50 7.31 4.56
C ILE A 90 6.47 7.35 5.73
N GLY A 91 7.76 7.33 5.41
CA GLY A 91 8.86 7.55 6.33
C GLY A 91 9.49 6.26 6.84
N PRO A 92 10.64 6.38 7.51
CA PRO A 92 11.27 5.24 8.18
C PRO A 92 10.37 4.72 9.30
N LYS A 93 10.49 3.43 9.59
CA LYS A 93 9.87 2.87 10.79
C LYS A 93 10.58 3.48 11.99
N LEU A 94 9.80 3.98 12.94
CA LEU A 94 10.31 4.62 14.14
C LEU A 94 10.41 3.57 15.26
N ASP A 95 11.54 3.56 15.97
CA ASP A 95 11.83 2.56 17.02
C ASP A 95 11.04 2.80 18.31
N ASP A 96 10.56 4.03 18.50
CA ASP A 96 9.78 4.46 19.67
C ASP A 96 8.31 4.00 19.66
N GLY A 97 7.93 3.12 18.74
CA GLY A 97 6.56 2.64 18.61
C GLY A 97 5.56 3.72 18.20
N ARG A 98 6.01 4.78 17.52
CA ARG A 98 5.13 5.66 16.77
C ARG A 98 4.77 5.04 15.43
N SER A 99 3.46 5.00 15.15
CA SER A 99 2.97 4.69 13.81
C SER A 99 3.46 5.74 12.82
N ARG A 100 4.00 5.27 11.68
CA ARG A 100 4.34 6.11 10.52
C ARG A 100 3.12 6.92 10.05
N HIS A 101 3.40 8.06 9.43
CA HIS A 101 2.35 8.85 8.78
C HIS A 101 1.69 8.02 7.68
N ILE A 102 0.36 8.12 7.56
CA ILE A 102 -0.38 7.52 6.45
C ILE A 102 -0.67 8.62 5.44
N LEU A 103 -0.39 8.31 4.18
CA LEU A 103 -0.68 9.14 3.04
C LEU A 103 -1.86 8.54 2.28
N ALA A 104 -2.97 9.26 2.26
CA ALA A 104 -4.20 8.84 1.59
C ALA A 104 -4.44 9.73 0.37
N HIS A 105 -4.43 9.13 -0.82
CA HIS A 105 -4.71 9.78 -2.09
C HIS A 105 -6.18 9.58 -2.45
N PHE A 106 -6.94 10.66 -2.55
CA PHE A 106 -8.34 10.67 -2.96
C PHE A 106 -8.47 10.92 -4.46
N LEU A 107 -9.55 10.45 -5.09
CA LEU A 107 -9.77 10.74 -6.50
C LEU A 107 -10.22 12.20 -6.70
N ARG A 108 -11.04 12.71 -5.77
CA ARG A 108 -11.68 14.03 -5.87
C ARG A 108 -11.09 15.02 -4.88
N PHE A 109 -10.74 16.21 -5.37
CA PHE A 109 -10.30 17.34 -4.54
C PHE A 109 -11.35 17.74 -3.49
N ASN A 110 -12.64 17.73 -3.88
CA ASN A 110 -13.75 18.09 -2.99
C ASN A 110 -13.85 17.17 -1.77
N ALA A 111 -13.64 15.86 -1.96
CA ALA A 111 -13.63 14.88 -0.88
C ALA A 111 -12.51 15.21 0.12
N ARG A 112 -11.30 15.48 -0.37
CA ARG A 112 -10.17 15.90 0.47
C ARG A 112 -10.51 17.15 1.29
N GLU A 113 -11.07 18.17 0.67
CA GLU A 113 -11.42 19.41 1.37
C GLU A 113 -12.50 19.19 2.43
N ALA A 114 -13.51 18.36 2.14
CA ALA A 114 -14.54 17.99 3.09
C ALA A 114 -13.95 17.29 4.32
N ILE A 115 -13.01 16.36 4.11
CA ILE A 115 -12.29 15.66 5.20
C ILE A 115 -11.52 16.64 6.07
N VAL A 116 -10.71 17.51 5.47
CA VAL A 116 -9.92 18.50 6.23
C VAL A 116 -10.82 19.46 6.99
N ARG A 117 -11.95 19.87 6.39
CA ARG A 117 -12.94 20.75 7.01
C ARG A 117 -13.64 20.06 8.19
N ALA A 118 -14.07 18.81 8.04
CA ALA A 118 -14.68 18.00 9.08
C ALA A 118 -13.71 17.79 10.25
N ALA A 119 -12.46 17.44 9.97
CA ALA A 119 -11.42 17.26 10.99
C ALA A 119 -11.16 18.56 11.78
N ARG A 120 -11.08 19.71 11.09
CA ARG A 120 -10.92 21.02 11.74
C ARG A 120 -12.14 21.40 12.59
N LYS A 121 -13.36 21.11 12.12
CA LYS A 121 -14.60 21.36 12.86
C LYS A 121 -14.64 20.54 14.15
N LYS A 122 -14.23 19.26 14.08
CA LYS A 122 -14.18 18.36 15.22
C LYS A 122 -13.05 18.69 16.21
N ARG A 123 -11.98 19.38 15.76
CA ARG A 123 -10.76 19.81 16.50
C ARG A 123 -9.90 18.69 17.10
N ARG A 124 -10.53 17.67 17.70
CA ARG A 124 -9.89 16.51 18.31
C ARG A 124 -10.51 15.24 17.74
N VAL A 125 -9.70 14.45 17.05
CA VAL A 125 -10.08 13.13 16.54
C VAL A 125 -9.22 12.09 17.24
N GLU A 126 -9.84 11.04 17.75
CA GLU A 126 -9.17 9.99 18.48
C GLU A 126 -9.54 8.62 17.94
N TRP A 127 -8.57 7.73 17.93
CA TRP A 127 -8.71 6.34 17.55
C TRP A 127 -8.01 5.48 18.59
N GLN A 128 -8.76 4.59 19.24
CA GLN A 128 -8.21 3.70 20.29
C GLN A 128 -7.40 4.48 21.35
N GLY A 129 -7.91 5.64 21.78
CA GLY A 129 -7.23 6.52 22.76
C GLY A 129 -6.05 7.33 22.21
N ILE A 130 -5.65 7.15 20.94
CA ILE A 130 -4.57 7.90 20.30
C ILE A 130 -5.14 9.06 19.50
N ARG A 131 -4.60 10.26 19.71
CA ARG A 131 -4.99 11.45 18.94
C ARG A 131 -4.49 11.33 17.50
N ILE A 132 -5.42 11.48 16.57
CA ILE A 132 -5.17 11.55 15.14
C ILE A 132 -5.35 12.98 14.64
N SER A 133 -4.47 13.41 13.74
CA SER A 133 -4.53 14.70 13.07
C SER A 133 -4.48 14.54 11.56
N PHE A 134 -5.29 15.34 10.85
CA PHE A 134 -5.39 15.34 9.40
C PHE A 134 -4.77 16.62 8.83
N PHE A 135 -3.85 16.47 7.90
CA PHE A 135 -3.16 17.57 7.23
C PHE A 135 -3.21 17.42 5.73
N GLN A 136 -3.25 18.55 5.02
CA GLN A 136 -3.04 18.57 3.58
C GLN A 136 -1.56 18.34 3.29
N ASP A 137 -1.25 17.53 2.28
CA ASP A 137 0.12 17.46 1.78
C ASP A 137 0.48 18.75 1.02
N LEU A 138 1.53 19.42 1.46
CA LEU A 138 1.95 20.71 0.96
C LEU A 138 3.44 20.67 0.65
N PHE A 139 3.81 21.26 -0.49
CA PHE A 139 5.22 21.42 -0.85
C PHE A 139 6.01 22.14 0.24
N ARG A 140 7.30 21.78 0.35
CA ARG A 140 8.24 22.32 1.34
C ARG A 140 8.26 23.85 1.37
N ASP A 141 8.28 24.49 0.20
CA ASP A 141 8.32 25.95 0.10
C ASP A 141 7.05 26.59 0.67
N VAL A 142 5.88 26.00 0.38
CA VAL A 142 4.59 26.46 0.92
C VAL A 142 4.57 26.29 2.44
N LEU A 143 5.07 25.16 2.95
CA LEU A 143 5.22 24.96 4.39
C LEU A 143 6.18 25.98 5.02
N GLN A 144 7.28 26.31 4.36
CA GLN A 144 8.25 27.29 4.86
C GLN A 144 7.64 28.71 4.89
N GLN A 145 6.90 29.11 3.86
CA GLN A 145 6.18 30.39 3.88
C GLN A 145 5.13 30.40 4.99
N ARG A 146 4.40 29.30 5.22
CA ARG A 146 3.43 29.18 6.33
C ARG A 146 4.08 29.34 7.71
N ARG A 147 5.28 28.80 7.89
CA ARG A 147 6.02 28.91 9.16
C ARG A 147 6.38 30.35 9.51
N LYS A 148 6.57 31.24 8.52
CA LYS A 148 6.81 32.67 8.77
C LYS A 148 5.65 33.34 9.53
N PHE A 149 4.43 32.83 9.38
CA PHE A 149 3.25 33.33 10.08
C PHE A 149 3.06 32.70 11.48
N ASP A 150 3.93 31.79 11.93
CA ASP A 150 3.77 31.11 13.23
C ASP A 150 3.75 32.09 14.41
N THR A 151 4.58 33.13 14.37
CA THR A 151 4.61 34.17 15.41
C THR A 151 3.27 34.90 15.47
N VAL A 152 2.73 35.32 14.33
CA VAL A 152 1.43 36.01 14.24
C VAL A 152 0.32 35.09 14.72
N LYS A 153 0.29 33.84 14.27
CA LYS A 153 -0.70 32.84 14.73
C LYS A 153 -0.72 32.69 16.25
N LYS A 154 0.44 32.59 16.88
CA LYS A 154 0.55 32.50 18.35
C LYS A 154 -0.03 33.74 19.04
N GLN A 155 0.19 34.93 18.49
CA GLN A 155 -0.40 36.17 19.03
C GLN A 155 -1.93 36.18 18.92
N PHE A 156 -2.48 35.76 17.78
CA PHE A 156 -3.94 35.63 17.61
C PHE A 156 -4.54 34.59 18.57
N GLN A 157 -3.87 33.43 18.75
CA GLN A 157 -4.31 32.41 19.73
C GLN A 157 -4.32 32.94 21.16
N LYS A 158 -3.27 33.66 21.57
CA LYS A 158 -3.18 34.26 22.91
C LYS A 158 -4.31 35.25 23.18
N ARG A 159 -4.75 35.97 22.16
CA ARG A 159 -5.85 36.94 22.22
C ARG A 159 -7.23 36.31 22.00
N GLY A 160 -7.33 34.98 21.87
CA GLY A 160 -8.59 34.28 21.63
C GLY A 160 -9.23 34.57 20.26
N MET A 161 -8.48 35.19 19.33
CA MET A 161 -9.01 35.56 18.02
C MET A 161 -8.94 34.39 17.04
N SER A 162 -10.04 34.15 16.33
CA SER A 162 -10.07 33.19 15.23
C SER A 162 -9.24 33.71 14.06
N TYR A 163 -8.45 32.84 13.45
CA TYR A 163 -7.70 33.14 12.24
C TYR A 163 -7.73 31.93 11.32
N SER A 164 -7.54 32.17 10.02
CA SER A 164 -7.37 31.09 9.04
C SER A 164 -6.26 31.47 8.06
N ILE A 165 -5.35 30.52 7.81
CA ILE A 165 -4.36 30.65 6.74
C ILE A 165 -4.88 29.85 5.54
N LYS A 166 -5.32 30.55 4.51
CA LYS A 166 -5.74 29.93 3.25
C LYS A 166 -4.49 29.51 2.45
N THR A 167 -4.36 28.23 2.13
CA THR A 167 -3.41 27.75 1.12
C THR A 167 -4.00 27.98 -0.27
N LEU A 168 -3.66 29.11 -0.85
CA LEU A 168 -3.24 29.31 -2.24
C LEU A 168 -3.70 28.29 -3.28
N HIS A 169 -5.00 28.33 -3.57
CA HIS A 169 -5.45 28.43 -4.96
C HIS A 169 -5.22 29.86 -5.53
N ALA A 170 -5.05 30.86 -4.65
CA ALA A 170 -4.89 32.28 -5.02
C ALA A 170 -3.46 32.74 -5.39
N LEU A 171 -2.39 31.99 -5.05
CA LEU A 171 -0.99 32.32 -5.42
C LEU A 171 -0.42 31.34 -6.46
N THR A 172 -1.18 30.32 -6.85
CA THR A 172 -0.90 29.52 -8.04
C THR A 172 -1.39 30.21 -9.30
N GLN A 173 -2.39 31.11 -9.21
CA GLN A 173 -2.81 31.95 -10.35
C GLN A 173 -1.74 32.95 -10.80
N SER A 174 -0.87 33.42 -9.89
CA SER A 174 0.24 34.33 -10.22
C SER A 174 1.54 33.63 -10.65
N ARG A 175 1.55 32.28 -10.73
CA ARG A 175 2.69 31.50 -11.23
C ARG A 175 2.25 30.71 -12.48
N PRO A 176 2.52 31.19 -13.69
CA PRO A 176 1.98 30.62 -14.92
C PRO A 176 2.55 29.24 -15.33
N LEU A 177 3.53 28.69 -14.60
CA LEU A 177 4.33 27.55 -15.07
C LEU A 177 4.22 26.26 -14.24
N LEU A 178 3.33 26.18 -13.24
CA LEU A 178 3.04 24.88 -12.62
C LEU A 178 1.80 24.27 -13.27
N PRO A 179 1.90 23.04 -13.83
CA PRO A 179 0.73 22.36 -14.35
C PRO A 179 -0.31 22.26 -13.24
N LYS A 180 -1.51 22.79 -13.51
CA LYS A 180 -2.69 22.79 -12.63
C LYS A 180 -3.13 21.38 -12.18
N LEU A 181 -2.43 20.33 -12.62
CA LEU A 181 -2.69 18.93 -12.36
C LEU A 181 -1.98 18.33 -11.12
N VAL A 182 -1.00 18.99 -10.49
CA VAL A 182 -0.20 18.36 -9.40
C VAL A 182 -0.62 18.82 -7.99
N MET A 183 -1.93 19.08 -7.78
CA MET A 183 -2.49 19.25 -6.43
C MET A 183 -3.27 18.01 -5.99
N SER A 184 -2.76 16.85 -6.42
CA SER A 184 -3.16 15.48 -6.09
C SER A 184 -3.70 15.37 -4.68
N SER A 185 -4.79 14.64 -4.53
CA SER A 185 -5.75 14.72 -3.45
C SER A 185 -5.25 14.03 -2.17
N LEU A 186 -4.14 14.52 -1.63
CA LEU A 186 -3.36 13.81 -0.65
C LEU A 186 -3.58 14.35 0.77
N ILE A 187 -3.92 13.47 1.71
CA ILE A 187 -4.04 13.77 3.15
C ILE A 187 -2.99 12.97 3.92
N ILE A 188 -2.27 13.68 4.79
CA ILE A 188 -1.38 13.08 5.78
C ILE A 188 -2.15 12.90 7.08
N ILE A 189 -2.25 11.65 7.52
CA ILE A 189 -2.78 11.29 8.84
C ILE A 189 -1.60 11.05 9.77
N GLN A 190 -1.52 11.87 10.83
CA GLN A 190 -0.46 11.80 11.85
C GLN A 190 -1.03 11.40 13.20
N TYR A 191 -0.33 10.48 13.88
CA TYR A 191 -0.60 10.12 15.27
C TYR A 191 0.23 11.00 16.21
N SER A 192 -0.43 11.56 17.22
CA SER A 192 0.21 12.31 18.29
C SER A 192 0.09 11.52 19.59
N LEU A 193 1.24 11.25 20.20
CA LEU A 193 1.41 10.35 21.34
C LEU A 193 1.42 11.13 22.67
N SER A 194 0.65 12.21 22.75
CA SER A 194 0.78 13.16 23.86
C SER A 194 0.19 12.69 25.19
N HIS A 195 -0.63 11.61 25.23
CA HIS A 195 -1.30 11.14 26.45
C HIS A 195 -1.30 9.59 26.57
N ARG A 196 -0.13 8.93 26.49
CA ARG A 196 -0.04 7.53 26.94
C ARG A 196 0.33 7.49 28.43
N ARG A 197 -0.46 6.79 29.24
CA ARG A 197 0.00 6.29 30.52
C ARG A 197 1.06 5.22 30.25
N HIS A 198 2.18 5.27 30.98
CA HIS A 198 3.25 4.27 30.87
C HIS A 198 2.66 2.85 31.03
N GLY A 199 2.87 1.96 30.05
CA GLY A 199 2.55 0.53 30.16
C GLY A 199 1.56 -0.05 29.14
N GLU A 200 0.89 0.75 28.29
CA GLU A 200 -0.04 0.19 27.29
C GLU A 200 0.67 -0.41 26.06
N PRO A 201 0.23 -1.58 25.56
CA PRO A 201 0.82 -2.24 24.41
C PRO A 201 0.70 -1.37 23.15
N HIS A 202 1.72 -1.39 22.31
CA HIS A 202 1.72 -0.68 21.04
C HIS A 202 0.74 -1.36 20.07
N ILE A 203 -0.48 -0.83 19.97
CA ILE A 203 -1.45 -1.28 18.98
C ILE A 203 -1.01 -0.77 17.61
N ARG A 204 -0.65 -1.68 16.71
CA ARG A 204 -0.48 -1.38 15.29
C ARG A 204 -1.89 -1.42 14.67
N PRO A 205 -2.42 -0.32 14.11
CA PRO A 205 -3.84 -0.27 13.75
C PRO A 205 -4.26 -1.24 12.64
N TRP A 206 -3.32 -1.91 11.96
CA TRP A 206 -3.58 -2.88 10.89
C TRP A 206 -2.29 -3.67 10.56
N ALA A 207 -1.71 -4.35 11.54
CA ALA A 207 -0.55 -5.22 11.27
C ALA A 207 -0.95 -6.44 10.44
#